data_AF-A0A7Z8K2D2-F1
#
_entry.id   AF-A0A7Z8K2D2-F1
#
_cell.length_a   1.000
_cell.length_b   1.000
_cell.length_c   1.000
_cell.angle_alpha   90.00
_cell.angle_beta   90.00
_cell.angle_gamma   90.00
#
_symmetry.space_group_name_H-M   'P 1'
#
loop_
_entity.id
_entity.type
_entity.pdbx_description
1 polymer ?
#
loop_
_entity_poly.entity_id
_entity_poly.type
_entity_poly.pdbx_seq_one_letter_code
_entity_poly.pdbx_strand_id
1 'polypeptide(L)'
;MPFLATSADAAEHGPATRLDDEAAPDGTTTLYLVRHGRTQFNTARLLQGWSDSPLTEDGLTGVRATARVLAGRTFAAAYASPAGRTVATARELLAPHPGVGLTTDPGLREMHFGDLEARPEAELLALGDPVELFGGILTGTYPGLPGAERTTDYLERVADAFGRIEREHAGGGDVLVVSHGVTLLAYLAMAGTVPMDPLANASVSTVRIGPDGGREVRTFGFDPAAQGAPGLPVPGTEQPVRSPERPDAG
;
A
#
# COMPACT_ATOMS: atom_id res chain seq x y z
N MET A 1 20.92 -13.35 -4.70
CA MET A 1 19.90 -12.46 -5.30
C MET A 1 19.31 -13.14 -6.53
N PRO A 2 18.08 -13.68 -6.42
CA PRO A 2 17.12 -13.45 -7.51
C PRO A 2 15.70 -13.28 -6.96
N PHE A 3 15.14 -12.07 -7.00
CA PHE A 3 13.72 -11.84 -6.68
C PHE A 3 13.00 -10.86 -7.61
N LEU A 4 13.65 -10.43 -8.69
CA LEU A 4 12.94 -9.68 -9.74
C LEU A 4 12.50 -10.69 -10.80
N ALA A 5 11.18 -10.81 -10.98
CA ALA A 5 10.59 -11.49 -12.11
C ALA A 5 11.27 -10.97 -13.39
N THR A 6 11.79 -11.88 -14.21
CA THR A 6 12.31 -11.54 -15.52
C THR A 6 11.17 -10.94 -16.34
N SER A 7 11.39 -9.73 -16.85
CA SER A 7 10.42 -8.74 -17.31
C SER A 7 9.66 -9.07 -18.62
N ALA A 8 9.22 -10.31 -18.83
CA ALA A 8 8.49 -10.70 -20.06
C ALA A 8 6.97 -10.86 -19.88
N ASP A 9 6.48 -11.16 -18.68
CA ASP A 9 5.04 -11.49 -18.43
C ASP A 9 4.37 -10.65 -17.33
N ALA A 10 4.97 -9.51 -16.94
CA ALA A 10 4.38 -8.67 -15.89
C ALA A 10 3.08 -8.02 -16.40
N ALA A 11 1.97 -8.30 -15.72
CA ALA A 11 0.68 -7.75 -16.09
C ALA A 11 0.49 -6.34 -15.51
N GLU A 12 0.08 -5.41 -16.36
CA GLU A 12 -0.33 -4.06 -15.97
C GLU A 12 -1.67 -4.13 -15.23
N HIS A 13 -1.75 -3.51 -14.05
CA HIS A 13 -2.97 -3.48 -13.25
C HIS A 13 -3.31 -2.06 -12.83
N GLY A 14 -4.51 -1.60 -13.21
CA GLY A 14 -5.15 -0.40 -12.67
C GLY A 14 -6.11 -0.73 -11.51
N PRO A 15 -6.64 0.30 -10.81
CA PRO A 15 -7.55 0.10 -9.69
C PRO A 15 -8.80 -0.69 -10.07
N ALA A 16 -9.09 -1.75 -9.32
CA ALA A 16 -10.28 -2.56 -9.50
C ALA A 16 -11.53 -1.84 -8.99
N THR A 17 -12.69 -2.15 -9.59
CA THR A 17 -14.00 -1.61 -9.18
C THR A 17 -14.73 -2.49 -8.16
N ARG A 18 -14.20 -3.68 -7.87
CA ARG A 18 -14.72 -4.66 -6.89
C ARG A 18 -13.60 -5.59 -6.44
N LEU A 19 -13.80 -6.25 -5.29
CA LEU A 19 -12.96 -7.39 -4.92
C LEU A 19 -13.21 -8.57 -5.85
N ASP A 20 -12.17 -9.37 -6.04
CA ASP A 20 -12.36 -10.73 -6.52
C ASP A 20 -12.98 -11.58 -5.40
N ASP A 21 -14.16 -12.14 -5.68
CA ASP A 21 -14.92 -12.96 -4.75
C ASP A 21 -14.81 -14.47 -5.07
N GLU A 22 -14.03 -14.83 -6.10
CA GLU A 22 -13.80 -16.23 -6.46
C GLU A 22 -13.15 -17.01 -5.32
N ALA A 23 -13.74 -18.15 -4.96
CA ALA A 23 -13.23 -19.02 -3.92
C ALA A 23 -11.80 -19.46 -4.26
N ALA A 24 -10.90 -19.31 -3.29
CA ALA A 24 -9.53 -19.76 -3.45
C ALA A 24 -9.49 -21.30 -3.51
N PRO A 25 -8.77 -21.92 -4.46
CA PRO A 25 -8.62 -23.37 -4.49
C PRO A 25 -8.02 -23.93 -3.19
N ASP A 26 -8.28 -25.20 -2.89
CA ASP A 26 -7.67 -25.86 -1.74
C ASP A 26 -6.14 -25.76 -1.78
N GLY A 27 -5.52 -25.54 -0.62
CA GLY A 27 -4.08 -25.39 -0.50
C GLY A 27 -3.54 -24.03 -0.93
N THR A 28 -4.40 -23.04 -1.21
CA THR A 28 -3.98 -21.67 -1.55
C THR A 28 -4.23 -20.68 -0.43
N THR A 29 -3.35 -19.69 -0.32
CA THR A 29 -3.40 -18.63 0.69
C THR A 29 -3.70 -17.31 0.01
N THR A 30 -4.64 -16.52 0.53
CA THR A 30 -4.93 -15.19 -0.04
C THR A 30 -4.51 -14.10 0.94
N LEU A 31 -3.57 -13.26 0.54
CA LEU A 31 -3.22 -12.06 1.30
C LEU A 31 -4.17 -10.93 0.91
N TYR A 32 -4.87 -10.38 1.90
CA TYR A 32 -5.68 -9.17 1.80
C TYR A 32 -4.84 -7.97 2.25
N LEU A 33 -4.29 -7.25 1.28
CA LEU A 33 -3.38 -6.14 1.48
C LEU A 33 -4.17 -4.84 1.61
N VAL A 34 -4.17 -4.22 2.79
CA VAL A 34 -4.91 -2.99 3.03
C VAL A 34 -3.96 -1.84 3.31
N ARG A 35 -4.03 -0.77 2.51
CA ARG A 35 -3.34 0.49 2.84
C ARG A 35 -4.05 1.12 4.03
N HIS A 36 -3.30 1.66 4.99
CA HIS A 36 -3.89 2.39 6.12
C HIS A 36 -4.88 3.49 5.68
N GLY A 37 -5.83 3.81 6.56
CA GLY A 37 -6.78 4.91 6.35
C GLY A 37 -6.10 6.27 6.27
N ARG A 38 -6.81 7.27 5.74
CA ARG A 38 -6.29 8.64 5.58
C ARG A 38 -5.87 9.24 6.92
N THR A 39 -4.68 9.82 6.97
CA THR A 39 -4.11 10.50 8.15
C THR A 39 -4.14 12.02 8.02
N GLN A 40 -3.87 12.72 9.12
CA GLN A 40 -3.68 14.18 9.10
C GLN A 40 -2.53 14.59 8.15
N PHE A 41 -1.45 13.82 8.10
CA PHE A 41 -0.34 14.08 7.17
C PHE A 41 -0.73 13.87 5.71
N ASN A 42 -1.55 12.85 5.41
CA ASN A 42 -2.09 12.69 4.06
C ASN A 42 -2.92 13.91 3.64
N THR A 43 -3.81 14.40 4.51
CA THR A 43 -4.60 15.61 4.26
C THR A 43 -3.72 16.84 4.05
N ALA A 44 -2.65 16.97 4.83
CA ALA A 44 -1.71 18.08 4.75
C ALA A 44 -0.64 17.93 3.65
N ARG A 45 -0.67 16.85 2.86
CA ARG A 45 0.35 16.54 1.83
C ARG A 45 1.77 16.50 2.38
N LEU A 46 1.94 15.89 3.56
CA LEU A 46 3.25 15.66 4.17
C LEU A 46 3.70 14.21 3.95
N LEU A 47 4.97 14.01 3.63
CA LEU A 47 5.56 12.69 3.53
C LEU A 47 5.49 11.97 4.87
N GLN A 48 5.09 10.71 4.81
CA GLN A 48 4.81 9.91 5.99
C GLN A 48 5.39 8.51 5.80
N GLY A 49 6.69 8.38 6.07
CA GLY A 49 7.38 7.10 6.13
C GLY A 49 7.27 6.54 7.55
N TRP A 50 8.29 6.78 8.36
CA TRP A 50 8.32 6.36 9.76
C TRP A 50 7.71 7.39 10.71
N SER A 51 7.62 8.65 10.29
CA SER A 51 6.79 9.62 10.99
C SER A 51 5.33 9.17 11.01
N ASP A 52 4.57 9.61 12.02
CA ASP A 52 3.20 9.15 12.20
C ASP A 52 2.26 10.30 12.58
N SER A 53 1.00 10.14 12.20
CA SER A 53 -0.08 11.05 12.53
C SER A 53 -1.38 10.26 12.58
N PRO A 54 -2.34 10.66 13.42
CA PRO A 54 -3.57 9.91 13.59
C PRO A 54 -4.41 9.88 12.30
N LEU A 55 -5.28 8.88 12.20
CA LEU A 55 -6.33 8.84 11.18
C LEU A 55 -7.23 10.08 11.32
N THR A 56 -7.72 10.61 10.20
CA THR A 56 -8.80 11.60 10.21
C THR A 56 -10.15 10.91 10.41
N GLU A 57 -11.19 11.68 10.74
CA GLU A 57 -12.56 11.15 10.82
C GLU A 57 -13.04 10.57 9.48
N ASP A 58 -12.73 11.25 8.38
CA ASP A 58 -12.97 10.73 7.02
C ASP A 58 -12.15 9.47 6.73
N GLY A 59 -10.90 9.43 7.17
CA GLY A 59 -10.04 8.25 7.06
C GLY A 59 -10.63 7.05 7.79
N LEU A 60 -11.13 7.25 9.00
CA LEU A 60 -11.82 6.24 9.79
C LEU A 60 -13.11 5.75 9.11
N THR A 61 -13.87 6.67 8.50
CA THR A 61 -15.07 6.34 7.72
C THR A 61 -14.71 5.45 6.52
N GLY A 62 -13.61 5.74 5.83
CA GLY A 62 -13.10 4.92 4.74
C GLY A 62 -12.72 3.51 5.20
N VAL A 63 -11.95 3.42 6.29
CA VAL A 63 -11.58 2.12 6.88
C VAL A 63 -12.81 1.30 7.26
N ARG A 64 -13.85 1.92 7.81
CA ARG A 64 -15.11 1.23 8.16
C ARG A 64 -15.88 0.75 6.92
N ALA A 65 -15.79 1.46 5.80
CA ALA A 65 -16.33 0.96 4.53
C ALA A 65 -15.60 -0.31 4.09
N THR A 66 -14.27 -0.31 4.14
CA THR A 66 -13.46 -1.50 3.87
C THR A 66 -13.76 -2.64 4.84
N ALA A 67 -13.93 -2.35 6.13
CA ALA A 67 -14.31 -3.35 7.13
C ALA A 67 -15.64 -4.04 6.79
N ARG A 68 -16.64 -3.28 6.30
CA ARG A 68 -17.92 -3.87 5.86
C ARG A 68 -17.78 -4.81 4.67
N VAL A 69 -16.91 -4.47 3.71
CA VAL A 69 -16.63 -5.35 2.56
C VAL A 69 -15.95 -6.63 3.00
N LEU A 70 -15.03 -6.55 3.97
CA LEU A 70 -14.28 -7.70 4.45
C LEU A 70 -14.97 -8.50 5.56
N ALA A 71 -16.10 -8.03 6.09
CA ALA A 71 -16.79 -8.64 7.23
C ALA A 71 -17.22 -10.09 6.99
N GLY A 72 -17.47 -10.49 5.74
CA GLY A 72 -17.82 -11.86 5.37
C GLY A 72 -16.63 -12.82 5.25
N ARG A 73 -15.39 -12.32 5.36
CA ARG A 73 -14.17 -13.12 5.22
C ARG A 73 -13.80 -13.81 6.53
N THR A 74 -13.16 -14.97 6.42
CA THR A 74 -12.63 -15.70 7.58
C THR A 74 -11.12 -15.64 7.53
N PHE A 75 -10.54 -14.68 8.27
CA PHE A 75 -9.10 -14.53 8.35
C PHE A 75 -8.49 -15.56 9.30
N ALA A 76 -7.44 -16.24 8.86
CA ALA A 76 -6.61 -17.11 9.67
C ALA A 76 -5.66 -16.30 10.59
N ALA A 77 -5.18 -15.16 10.08
CA ALA A 77 -4.30 -14.26 10.82
C ALA A 77 -4.41 -12.82 10.31
N ALA A 78 -3.91 -11.89 11.12
CA ALA A 78 -3.77 -10.50 10.74
C ALA A 78 -2.40 -9.95 11.13
N TYR A 79 -1.78 -9.23 10.19
CA TYR A 79 -0.51 -8.56 10.38
C TYR A 79 -0.66 -7.07 10.12
N ALA A 80 0.12 -6.25 10.82
CA ALA A 80 0.23 -4.83 10.50
C ALA A 80 1.66 -4.32 10.67
N SER A 81 1.98 -3.25 9.95
CA SER A 81 3.09 -2.39 10.35
C SER A 81 2.86 -1.87 11.79
N PRO A 82 3.93 -1.67 12.60
CA PRO A 82 3.79 -1.15 13.96
C PRO A 82 3.43 0.34 14.04
N ALA A 83 3.27 1.05 12.92
CA ALA A 83 2.84 2.45 12.94
C ALA A 83 1.43 2.60 13.54
N GLY A 84 1.17 3.69 14.26
CA GLY A 84 -0.13 3.93 14.90
C GLY A 84 -1.28 3.95 13.90
N ARG A 85 -1.09 4.58 12.72
CA ARG A 85 -2.09 4.61 11.63
C ARG A 85 -2.46 3.23 11.07
N THR A 86 -1.51 2.30 10.96
CA THR A 86 -1.76 0.93 10.48
C THR A 86 -2.39 0.08 11.56
N VAL A 87 -1.95 0.21 12.81
CA VAL A 87 -2.56 -0.50 13.95
C VAL A 87 -4.01 -0.03 14.17
N ALA A 88 -4.27 1.28 14.10
CA ALA A 88 -5.63 1.83 14.20
C ALA A 88 -6.52 1.32 13.06
N THR A 89 -6.01 1.29 11.83
CA THR A 89 -6.71 0.73 10.68
C THR A 89 -7.02 -0.75 10.89
N ALA A 90 -6.03 -1.56 11.28
CA ALA A 90 -6.20 -2.99 11.51
C ALA A 90 -7.24 -3.30 12.58
N ARG A 91 -7.30 -2.52 13.66
CA ARG A 91 -8.30 -2.70 14.72
C ARG A 91 -9.73 -2.51 14.22
N GLU A 92 -9.98 -1.50 13.40
CA GLU A 92 -11.31 -1.27 12.82
C GLU A 92 -11.69 -2.38 11.82
N LEU A 93 -10.72 -2.84 11.01
CA LEU A 93 -10.92 -3.96 10.09
C LEU A 93 -11.20 -5.28 10.82
N LEU A 94 -10.61 -5.48 12.00
CA LEU A 94 -10.76 -6.68 12.82
C LEU A 94 -11.97 -6.66 13.77
N ALA A 95 -12.67 -5.53 13.91
CA ALA A 95 -13.86 -5.45 14.76
C ALA A 95 -14.93 -6.53 14.44
N PRO A 96 -15.17 -6.93 13.17
CA PRO A 96 -16.07 -8.03 12.83
C PRO A 96 -15.50 -9.44 13.09
N HIS A 97 -14.22 -9.58 13.45
CA HIS A 97 -13.48 -10.85 13.52
C HIS A 97 -12.93 -11.12 14.94
N PRO A 98 -13.78 -11.35 15.96
CA PRO A 98 -13.40 -11.37 17.38
C PRO A 98 -12.47 -12.52 17.83
N GLY A 99 -12.00 -13.38 16.91
CA GLY A 99 -11.04 -14.45 17.19
C GLY A 99 -9.66 -14.26 16.52
N VAL A 100 -9.49 -13.22 15.72
CA VAL A 100 -8.27 -13.03 14.92
C VAL A 100 -7.32 -12.07 15.65
N GLY A 101 -6.17 -12.59 16.07
CA GLY A 101 -5.13 -11.79 16.69
C GLY A 101 -4.41 -10.89 15.68
N LEU A 102 -4.00 -9.69 16.14
CA LEU A 102 -3.17 -8.78 15.36
C LEU A 102 -1.70 -8.89 15.76
N THR A 103 -0.85 -9.30 14.82
CA THR A 103 0.61 -9.32 14.97
C THR A 103 1.22 -8.10 14.29
N THR A 104 2.08 -7.36 14.99
CA THR A 104 2.83 -6.26 14.35
C THR A 104 4.19 -6.74 13.86
N ASP A 105 4.54 -6.45 12.61
CA ASP A 105 5.85 -6.78 12.02
C ASP A 105 6.57 -5.50 11.54
N PRO A 106 7.76 -5.15 12.10
CA PRO A 106 8.56 -4.01 11.65
C PRO A 106 8.94 -4.06 10.16
N GLY A 107 9.00 -5.26 9.58
CA GLY A 107 9.25 -5.46 8.15
C GLY A 107 8.16 -4.90 7.25
N LEU A 108 6.95 -4.68 7.77
CA LEU A 108 5.82 -4.07 7.06
C LEU A 108 5.80 -2.53 7.16
N ARG A 109 6.81 -1.88 7.73
CA ARG A 109 6.93 -0.40 7.75
C ARG A 109 7.12 0.17 6.35
N GLU A 110 6.59 1.38 6.20
CA GLU A 110 6.88 2.23 5.04
C GLU A 110 8.38 2.48 4.90
N MET A 111 8.78 2.86 3.69
CA MET A 111 10.11 3.41 3.46
C MET A 111 10.37 4.59 4.40
N HIS A 112 11.53 4.61 5.05
CA HIS A 112 12.02 5.77 5.80
C HIS A 112 12.47 6.85 4.81
N PHE A 113 11.84 8.02 4.82
CA PHE A 113 12.16 9.11 3.89
C PHE A 113 13.29 10.03 4.37
N GLY A 114 13.92 9.72 5.52
CA GLY A 114 15.08 10.46 5.99
C GLY A 114 14.76 11.90 6.36
N ASP A 115 15.56 12.82 5.84
CA ASP A 115 15.41 14.25 6.11
C ASP A 115 14.08 14.82 5.56
N LEU A 116 13.37 14.06 4.71
CA LEU A 116 12.07 14.42 4.16
C LEU A 116 10.87 13.93 4.99
N GLU A 117 11.09 13.22 6.11
CA GLU A 117 9.98 12.84 7.01
C GLU A 117 9.21 14.07 7.49
N ALA A 118 7.87 14.01 7.41
CA ALA A 118 6.96 15.11 7.74
C ALA A 118 7.17 16.42 6.93
N ARG A 119 7.98 16.39 5.86
CA ARG A 119 8.12 17.51 4.91
C ARG A 119 7.02 17.46 3.85
N PRO A 120 6.71 18.58 3.17
CA PRO A 120 5.79 18.58 2.04
C PRO A 120 6.18 17.54 0.98
N GLU A 121 5.21 16.74 0.53
CA GLU A 121 5.35 15.74 -0.54
C GLU A 121 5.96 16.33 -1.82
N ALA A 122 5.62 17.58 -2.13
CA ALA A 122 6.18 18.30 -3.26
C ALA A 122 7.72 18.44 -3.21
N GLU A 123 8.34 18.40 -2.03
CA GLU A 123 9.82 18.43 -1.91
C GLU A 123 10.44 17.13 -2.43
N LEU A 124 9.80 15.98 -2.24
CA LEU A 124 10.24 14.71 -2.84
C LEU A 124 10.04 14.73 -4.36
N LEU A 125 8.87 15.17 -4.81
CA LEU A 125 8.53 15.23 -6.24
C LEU A 125 9.39 16.25 -7.00
N ALA A 126 9.96 17.24 -6.32
CA ALA A 126 10.89 18.19 -6.91
C ALA A 126 12.29 17.59 -7.18
N LEU A 127 12.59 16.39 -6.67
CA LEU A 127 13.88 15.73 -6.89
C LEU A 127 14.02 15.11 -8.29
N GLY A 128 12.91 14.89 -9.02
CA GLY A 128 12.94 14.30 -10.35
C GLY A 128 11.58 13.84 -10.84
N ASP A 129 11.59 13.13 -11.98
CA ASP A 129 10.37 12.53 -12.52
C ASP A 129 9.79 11.50 -11.54
N PRO A 130 8.50 11.59 -11.16
CA PRO A 130 7.92 10.66 -10.20
C PRO A 130 7.91 9.20 -10.66
N VAL A 131 7.76 8.94 -11.97
CA VAL A 131 7.77 7.57 -12.50
C VAL A 131 9.16 6.97 -12.35
N GLU A 132 10.21 7.74 -12.67
CA GLU A 132 11.60 7.30 -12.47
C GLU A 132 11.93 7.11 -10.98
N LEU A 133 11.49 8.03 -10.12
CA LEU A 133 11.74 7.97 -8.68
C LEU A 133 11.09 6.72 -8.06
N PHE A 134 9.78 6.56 -8.25
CA PHE A 134 9.06 5.44 -7.64
C PHE A 134 9.40 4.12 -8.34
N GLY A 135 9.52 4.08 -9.67
CA GLY A 135 9.99 2.91 -10.40
C GLY A 135 11.38 2.47 -9.96
N GLY A 136 12.28 3.44 -9.71
CA GLY A 136 13.59 3.19 -9.15
C GLY A 136 13.55 2.62 -7.73
N ILE A 137 12.65 3.11 -6.88
CA ILE A 137 12.44 2.57 -5.53
C ILE A 137 11.96 1.12 -5.60
N LEU A 138 10.95 0.84 -6.41
CA LEU A 138 10.35 -0.50 -6.52
C LEU A 138 11.31 -1.53 -7.16
N THR A 139 12.26 -1.08 -7.97
CA THR A 139 13.27 -1.95 -8.63
C THR A 139 14.62 -1.97 -7.92
N GLY A 140 14.80 -1.20 -6.85
CA GLY A 140 16.06 -1.13 -6.11
C GLY A 140 17.16 -0.32 -6.81
N THR A 141 16.84 0.40 -7.88
CA THR A 141 17.79 1.19 -8.67
C THR A 141 17.88 2.64 -8.24
N TYR A 142 16.93 3.14 -7.43
CA TYR A 142 17.01 4.47 -6.84
C TYR A 142 18.11 4.54 -5.76
N PRO A 143 19.06 5.49 -5.84
CA PRO A 143 20.25 5.52 -5.00
C PRO A 143 19.97 5.80 -3.51
N GLY A 144 18.74 6.23 -3.17
CA GLY A 144 18.31 6.57 -1.82
C GLY A 144 18.23 8.07 -1.59
N LEU A 145 17.62 8.47 -0.47
CA LEU A 145 17.49 9.86 -0.03
C LEU A 145 18.46 10.14 1.13
N PRO A 146 18.89 11.39 1.34
CA PRO A 146 19.65 11.76 2.54
C PRO A 146 18.92 11.37 3.83
N GLY A 147 19.62 10.67 4.72
CA GLY A 147 19.07 10.18 5.99
C GLY A 147 18.03 9.05 5.88
N ALA A 148 17.68 8.61 4.67
CA ALA A 148 16.74 7.52 4.43
C ALA A 148 17.39 6.14 4.58
N GLU A 149 16.55 5.11 4.68
CA GLU A 149 17.04 3.75 4.47
C GLU A 149 17.43 3.54 2.99
N ARG A 150 18.41 2.68 2.72
CA ARG A 150 18.77 2.35 1.35
C ARG A 150 17.63 1.57 0.71
N THR A 151 17.34 1.86 -0.55
CA THR A 151 16.27 1.18 -1.31
C THR A 151 16.43 -0.34 -1.30
N THR A 152 17.66 -0.85 -1.39
CA THR A 152 17.94 -2.29 -1.34
C THR A 152 17.58 -2.89 0.02
N ASP A 153 17.97 -2.24 1.12
CA ASP A 153 17.70 -2.73 2.48
C ASP A 153 16.19 -2.70 2.76
N TYR A 154 15.51 -1.66 2.27
CA TYR A 154 14.06 -1.55 2.30
C TYR A 154 13.39 -2.72 1.57
N LEU A 155 13.76 -2.98 0.33
CA LEU A 155 13.17 -4.07 -0.48
C LEU A 155 13.49 -5.46 0.11
N GLU A 156 14.70 -5.68 0.59
CA GLU A 156 15.09 -6.92 1.29
C GLU A 156 14.20 -7.15 2.51
N ARG A 157 14.04 -6.13 3.35
CA ARG A 157 13.18 -6.19 4.55
C ARG A 157 11.72 -6.48 4.20
N VAL A 158 11.18 -5.85 3.14
CA VAL A 158 9.81 -6.09 2.68
C VAL A 158 9.65 -7.52 2.15
N ALA A 159 10.57 -7.98 1.31
CA ALA A 159 10.57 -9.34 0.76
C ALA A 159 10.65 -10.39 1.87
N ASP A 160 11.50 -10.18 2.87
CA ASP A 160 11.63 -11.07 4.01
C ASP A 160 10.35 -11.13 4.85
N ALA A 161 9.69 -10.00 5.08
CA ALA A 161 8.45 -9.93 5.85
C ALA A 161 7.31 -10.70 5.17
N PHE A 162 7.04 -10.38 3.90
CA PHE A 162 6.00 -11.09 3.15
C PHE A 162 6.35 -12.56 2.94
N GLY A 163 7.61 -12.89 2.66
CA GLY A 163 8.03 -14.29 2.54
C GLY A 163 7.86 -15.09 3.83
N ARG A 164 8.02 -14.48 5.01
CA ARG A 164 7.69 -15.13 6.29
C ARG A 164 6.19 -15.38 6.42
N ILE A 165 5.37 -14.37 6.15
CA ILE A 165 3.90 -14.47 6.23
C ILE A 165 3.39 -15.56 5.27
N GLU A 166 3.87 -15.56 4.02
CA GLU A 166 3.51 -16.57 3.02
C GLU A 166 3.87 -17.99 3.48
N ARG A 167 5.06 -18.18 4.07
CA ARG A 167 5.48 -19.51 4.57
C ARG A 167 4.72 -19.94 5.81
N GLU A 168 4.42 -19.02 6.72
CA GLU A 168 3.69 -19.32 7.96
C GLU A 168 2.24 -19.75 7.68
N HIS A 169 1.65 -19.19 6.64
CA HIS A 169 0.27 -19.49 6.21
C HIS A 169 0.22 -20.35 4.95
N ALA A 170 1.31 -21.05 4.62
CA ALA A 170 1.33 -21.94 3.47
C ALA A 170 0.31 -23.08 3.65
N GLY A 171 -0.47 -23.36 2.60
CA GLY A 171 -1.44 -24.45 2.60
C GLY A 171 -2.88 -24.05 2.91
N GLY A 172 -3.18 -22.75 3.09
CA GLY A 172 -4.57 -22.31 3.11
C GLY A 172 -4.86 -21.05 3.92
N GLY A 173 -5.91 -20.34 3.51
CA GLY A 173 -6.60 -19.35 4.33
C GLY A 173 -6.37 -17.89 3.93
N ASP A 174 -7.23 -17.03 4.43
CA ASP A 174 -7.14 -15.59 4.19
C ASP A 174 -6.28 -14.95 5.28
N VAL A 175 -5.33 -14.09 4.90
CA VAL A 175 -4.48 -13.35 5.82
C VAL A 175 -4.64 -11.86 5.57
N LEU A 176 -5.05 -11.11 6.59
CA LEU A 176 -5.13 -9.66 6.52
C LEU A 176 -3.73 -9.06 6.74
N VAL A 177 -3.29 -8.16 5.87
CA VAL A 177 -2.01 -7.45 6.01
C VAL A 177 -2.23 -5.95 5.83
N VAL A 178 -2.03 -5.18 6.91
CA VAL A 178 -2.22 -3.72 6.90
C VAL A 178 -0.87 -3.00 6.86
N SER A 179 -0.62 -2.25 5.80
CA SER A 179 0.65 -1.56 5.59
C SER A 179 0.43 -0.22 4.87
N HIS A 180 1.39 0.19 4.05
CA HIS A 180 1.53 1.54 3.50
C HIS A 180 1.58 1.53 1.98
N GLY A 181 1.53 2.72 1.37
CA GLY A 181 1.43 2.84 -0.07
C GLY A 181 2.62 2.22 -0.79
N VAL A 182 3.83 2.70 -0.52
CA VAL A 182 5.04 2.24 -1.23
C VAL A 182 5.36 0.78 -0.86
N THR A 183 5.12 0.38 0.38
CA THR A 183 5.35 -1.01 0.84
C THR A 183 4.46 -2.02 0.16
N LEU A 184 3.17 -1.74 0.04
CA LEU A 184 2.26 -2.65 -0.66
C LEU A 184 2.53 -2.68 -2.16
N LEU A 185 2.85 -1.53 -2.77
CA LEU A 185 3.26 -1.48 -4.18
C LEU A 185 4.55 -2.27 -4.43
N ALA A 186 5.53 -2.21 -3.52
CA ALA A 186 6.75 -3.00 -3.61
C ALA A 186 6.48 -4.51 -3.58
N TYR A 187 5.62 -4.96 -2.67
CA TYR A 187 5.24 -6.38 -2.64
C TYR A 187 4.43 -6.80 -3.87
N LEU A 188 3.49 -5.96 -4.34
CA LEU A 188 2.73 -6.22 -5.57
C LEU A 188 3.66 -6.31 -6.80
N ALA A 189 4.70 -5.48 -6.87
CA ALA A 189 5.73 -5.58 -7.90
C ALA A 189 6.52 -6.90 -7.82
N MET A 190 6.89 -7.34 -6.61
CA MET A 190 7.51 -8.67 -6.38
C MET A 190 6.57 -9.83 -6.72
N ALA A 191 5.25 -9.60 -6.72
CA ALA A 191 4.24 -10.57 -7.13
C ALA A 191 3.97 -10.57 -8.64
N GLY A 192 4.71 -9.78 -9.43
CA GLY A 192 4.64 -9.79 -10.90
C GLY A 192 3.72 -8.73 -11.51
N THR A 193 3.24 -7.76 -10.73
CA THR A 193 2.47 -6.62 -11.26
C THR A 193 3.40 -5.45 -11.61
N VAL A 194 3.07 -4.70 -12.66
CA VAL A 194 3.60 -3.34 -12.86
C VAL A 194 2.55 -2.35 -12.34
N PRO A 195 2.69 -1.82 -11.12
CA PRO A 195 1.70 -0.90 -10.58
C PRO A 195 1.81 0.46 -11.27
N MET A 196 0.78 0.83 -12.01
CA MET A 196 0.73 2.12 -12.73
C MET A 196 0.10 3.23 -11.88
N ASP A 197 -0.70 2.85 -10.87
CA ASP A 197 -1.45 3.79 -10.05
C ASP A 197 -1.06 3.67 -8.56
N PRO A 198 -1.07 4.79 -7.82
CA PRO A 198 -0.97 4.75 -6.37
C PRO A 198 -2.20 4.09 -5.74
N LEU A 199 -2.00 3.40 -4.61
CA LEU A 199 -3.08 2.79 -3.83
C LEU A 199 -3.86 3.86 -3.06
N ALA A 200 -5.19 3.87 -3.09
CA ALA A 200 -5.98 4.77 -2.25
C ALA A 200 -5.86 4.44 -0.75
N ASN A 201 -6.08 5.43 0.13
CA ASN A 201 -6.19 5.10 1.56
C ASN A 201 -7.36 4.14 1.79
N ALA A 202 -7.17 3.17 2.70
CA ALA A 202 -8.13 2.09 2.96
C ALA A 202 -8.43 1.17 1.76
N SER A 203 -7.70 1.28 0.65
CA SER A 203 -7.86 0.38 -0.50
C SER A 203 -7.38 -1.03 -0.20
N VAL A 204 -7.95 -2.00 -0.90
CA VAL A 204 -7.63 -3.42 -0.79
C VAL A 204 -7.03 -3.93 -2.09
N SER A 205 -5.89 -4.60 -2.00
CA SER A 205 -5.38 -5.48 -3.03
C SER A 205 -5.40 -6.92 -2.52
N THR A 206 -5.49 -7.90 -3.41
CA THR A 206 -5.43 -9.32 -3.03
C THR A 206 -4.39 -10.04 -3.87
N VAL A 207 -3.60 -10.88 -3.20
CA VAL A 207 -2.61 -11.74 -3.84
C VAL A 207 -2.88 -13.17 -3.40
N ARG A 208 -3.13 -14.05 -4.37
CA ARG A 208 -3.27 -15.48 -4.14
C ARG A 208 -1.92 -16.14 -4.29
N ILE A 209 -1.56 -16.98 -3.32
CA ILE A 209 -0.36 -17.80 -3.32
C ILE A 209 -0.76 -19.25 -3.52
N GLY A 210 -0.24 -19.85 -4.58
CA GLY A 210 -0.41 -21.26 -4.92
C GLY A 210 0.44 -22.19 -4.04
N PRO A 211 0.15 -23.50 -4.04
CA PRO A 211 0.90 -24.49 -3.27
C PRO A 211 2.37 -24.65 -3.74
N ASP A 212 2.68 -24.20 -4.95
CA ASP A 212 4.03 -24.11 -5.52
C ASP A 212 4.76 -22.81 -5.16
N GLY A 213 4.11 -21.91 -4.42
CA GLY A 213 4.62 -20.58 -4.08
C GLY A 213 4.40 -19.53 -5.18
N GLY A 214 3.72 -19.88 -6.28
CA GLY A 214 3.36 -18.93 -7.33
C GLY A 214 2.42 -17.84 -6.78
N ARG A 215 2.66 -16.58 -7.15
CA ARG A 215 1.86 -15.43 -6.74
C ARG A 215 1.00 -14.96 -7.90
N GLU A 216 -0.27 -14.69 -7.63
CA GLU A 216 -1.22 -14.15 -8.58
C GLU A 216 -1.95 -12.96 -7.95
N VAL A 217 -1.80 -11.76 -8.53
CA VAL A 217 -2.55 -10.59 -8.09
C VAL A 217 -3.98 -10.69 -8.63
N ARG A 218 -4.95 -10.80 -7.72
CA ARG A 218 -6.37 -11.00 -8.04
C ARG A 218 -7.18 -9.71 -7.96
N THR A 219 -6.73 -8.77 -7.15
CA THR A 219 -7.32 -7.44 -7.04
C THR A 219 -6.20 -6.43 -6.80
N PHE A 220 -6.25 -5.31 -7.51
CA PHE A 220 -5.32 -4.21 -7.31
C PHE A 220 -6.11 -2.96 -6.88
N GLY A 221 -5.83 -2.44 -5.69
CA GLY A 221 -6.25 -1.10 -5.26
C GLY A 221 -7.75 -0.83 -5.26
N PHE A 222 -8.61 -1.83 -5.01
CA PHE A 222 -10.04 -1.60 -4.86
C PHE A 222 -10.30 -0.63 -3.71
N ASP A 223 -11.01 0.47 -3.97
CA ASP A 223 -11.28 1.55 -3.01
C ASP A 223 -12.79 1.62 -2.69
N PRO A 224 -13.27 0.90 -1.66
CA PRO A 224 -14.70 0.85 -1.31
C PRO A 224 -15.30 2.20 -0.92
N ALA A 225 -14.45 3.14 -0.48
CA ALA A 225 -14.87 4.42 0.05
C ALA A 225 -14.67 5.57 -0.94
N ALA A 226 -14.13 5.28 -2.13
CA ALA A 226 -13.73 6.28 -3.11
C ALA A 226 -12.89 7.42 -2.48
N GLN A 227 -12.00 7.07 -1.55
CA GLN A 227 -11.11 8.05 -0.93
C GLN A 227 -10.16 8.65 -1.97
N GLY A 228 -9.83 7.89 -3.02
CA GLY A 228 -8.79 8.23 -3.97
C GLY A 228 -7.40 8.15 -3.35
N ALA A 229 -6.40 8.08 -4.22
CA ALA A 229 -5.01 8.14 -3.80
C ALA A 229 -4.60 9.59 -3.46
N PRO A 230 -4.04 9.84 -2.26
CA PRO A 230 -3.27 11.05 -2.04
C PRO A 230 -2.04 11.00 -2.95
N GLY A 231 -1.86 12.04 -3.76
CA GLY A 231 -0.56 12.42 -4.33
C GLY A 231 0.10 11.41 -5.24
N LEU A 232 -0.27 11.47 -6.52
CA LEU A 232 0.61 11.47 -7.68
C LEU A 232 -0.23 12.08 -8.82
N PRO A 233 0.32 12.93 -9.70
CA PRO A 233 -0.38 13.30 -10.91
C PRO A 233 -0.60 12.03 -11.74
N VAL A 234 -1.85 11.76 -12.13
CA VAL A 234 -2.11 10.81 -13.22
C VAL A 234 -1.62 11.50 -14.50
N PRO A 235 -0.78 10.86 -15.33
CA PRO A 235 -0.40 11.42 -16.63
C PRO A 235 -1.66 11.84 -17.42
N GLY A 236 -1.77 13.12 -17.77
CA GLY A 236 -2.86 13.63 -18.62
C GLY A 236 -4.06 14.27 -17.91
N THR A 237 -4.02 14.52 -16.59
CA THR A 237 -5.06 15.31 -15.91
C THR A 237 -4.51 16.61 -15.30
N GLU A 238 -4.09 17.53 -16.16
CA GLU A 238 -3.95 18.93 -15.74
C GLU A 238 -5.35 19.52 -15.49
N GLN A 239 -5.70 19.79 -14.22
CA GLN A 239 -6.71 20.80 -13.97
C GLN A 239 -6.08 22.17 -14.23
N PRO A 240 -6.70 23.05 -15.03
CA PRO A 240 -6.16 24.37 -15.27
C PRO A 240 -6.09 25.13 -13.94
N VAL A 241 -4.88 25.48 -13.53
CA VAL A 241 -4.63 26.42 -12.45
C VAL A 241 -5.29 27.74 -12.86
N ARG A 242 -6.45 28.05 -12.28
CA ARG A 242 -7.02 29.39 -12.42
C ARG A 242 -6.07 30.35 -11.73
N SER A 243 -5.40 31.17 -12.53
CA SER A 243 -4.64 32.31 -12.03
C SER A 243 -5.58 33.22 -11.23
N PRO A 244 -5.16 33.76 -10.07
CA PRO A 244 -5.97 34.73 -9.36
C PRO A 244 -6.14 35.97 -10.25
N GLU A 245 -7.39 36.35 -10.51
CA GLU A 245 -7.72 37.60 -11.19
C GLU A 245 -7.09 38.76 -10.39
N ARG A 246 -6.31 39.60 -11.08
CA ARG A 246 -5.83 40.84 -10.48
C ARG A 246 -7.05 41.74 -10.27
N PRO A 247 -7.18 42.42 -9.12
CA PRO A 247 -8.23 43.41 -8.94
C PRO A 247 -7.98 44.56 -9.93
N ASP A 248 -9.03 44.93 -10.67
CA ASP A 248 -9.03 46.09 -11.56
C ASP A 248 -8.67 47.35 -10.75
N ALA A 249 -7.66 48.08 -11.23
CA ALA A 249 -7.35 49.41 -10.74
C ALA A 249 -8.38 50.38 -11.33
N GLY A 250 -9.27 50.87 -10.46
CA GLY A 250 -10.08 52.07 -10.71
C GLY A 250 -9.29 53.36 -10.60
#